data_AF-A0A9N8F209-F1
#
_entry.id   AF-A0A9N8F209-F1
#
_cell.length_a   1.000
_cell.length_b   1.000
_cell.length_c   1.000
_cell.angle_alpha   90.00
_cell.angle_beta   90.00
_cell.angle_gamma   90.00
#
_symmetry.space_group_name_H-M   'P 1'
#
loop_
_entity.id
_entity.type
_entity.pdbx_description
1 polymer ?
#
loop_
_entity_poly.entity_id
_entity_poly.type
_entity_poly.pdbx_seq_one_letter_code
_entity_poly.pdbx_strand_id
1 'polypeptide(L)'
;MVSLSSIEVVLLVCSILVSGASAFVVSPNQQQQQPPTCKSRLFLWFPDEGMEVARKTFGWWLMGAAGSGGAARTTFPNIYREYMELQELKGSNGSSNNNKDGPTLGIGQGLGFPEDVSVADVEQIVNNPLTVEEITQQFPVENNFLAAKGYLTYSAFSLANADANPLAVRAVFDSFRKPKCVEPHVAQQLLNEYKQDPTQIRQNLIIKQATLVMAASSLLFLLGLADLATASDFYRGWFPDWPGGTDFPRMCSHPKEVSPPFQITFCGIFHRVD
;
A
#
# COMPACT_ATOMS: atom_id res chain seq x y z
N MET A 1 19.65 15.35 10.56
CA MET A 1 18.26 15.56 11.02
C MET A 1 17.46 14.38 10.52
N VAL A 2 17.08 13.49 11.42
CA VAL A 2 16.50 12.17 11.11
C VAL A 2 15.06 12.39 10.64
N SER A 3 14.77 11.96 9.42
CA SER A 3 13.44 11.95 8.82
C SER A 3 12.52 11.08 9.67
N LEU A 4 11.44 11.67 10.21
CA LEU A 4 10.31 10.90 10.74
C LEU A 4 9.85 9.97 9.63
N SER A 5 10.26 8.71 9.74
CA SER A 5 10.05 7.71 8.70
C SER A 5 8.56 7.53 8.48
N SER A 6 8.13 7.21 7.26
CA SER A 6 6.73 6.95 6.93
C SER A 6 6.06 5.93 7.88
N ILE A 7 6.86 5.10 8.57
CA ILE A 7 6.43 4.20 9.64
C ILE A 7 5.87 4.97 10.83
N GLU A 8 6.43 6.10 11.25
CA GLU A 8 5.91 6.91 12.36
C GLU A 8 4.59 7.58 11.99
N VAL A 9 4.39 8.00 10.74
CA VAL A 9 3.11 8.52 10.26
C VAL A 9 2.06 7.42 10.23
N VAL A 10 2.40 6.23 9.72
CA VAL A 10 1.51 5.07 9.74
C VAL A 10 1.22 4.64 11.19
N LEU A 11 2.21 4.61 12.07
CA LEU A 11 2.04 4.32 13.49
C LEU A 11 1.21 5.38 14.20
N LEU A 12 1.34 6.67 13.85
CA LEU A 12 0.52 7.75 14.39
C LEU A 12 -0.93 7.60 13.94
N VAL A 13 -1.17 7.33 12.65
CA VAL A 13 -2.52 7.07 12.10
C VAL A 13 -3.11 5.82 12.74
N CYS A 14 -2.36 4.72 12.83
CA CYS A 14 -2.77 3.51 13.54
C CYS A 14 -3.02 3.77 15.03
N SER A 15 -2.21 4.59 15.70
CA SER A 15 -2.38 4.93 17.11
C SER A 15 -3.63 5.79 17.33
N ILE A 16 -3.95 6.70 16.41
CA ILE A 16 -5.20 7.49 16.45
C ILE A 16 -6.40 6.57 16.22
N LEU A 17 -6.32 5.63 15.27
CA LEU A 17 -7.38 4.66 15.01
C LEU A 17 -7.59 3.69 16.19
N VAL A 18 -6.50 3.20 16.81
CA VAL A 18 -6.54 2.31 17.98
C VAL A 18 -6.99 3.07 19.24
N SER A 19 -6.54 4.30 19.45
CA SER A 19 -7.00 5.13 20.59
C SER A 19 -8.47 5.53 20.45
N GLY A 20 -8.96 5.66 19.21
CA GLY A 20 -10.37 5.82 18.91
C GLY A 20 -11.21 4.59 19.30
N ALA A 21 -10.66 3.38 19.16
CA ALA A 21 -11.33 2.15 19.57
C ALA A 21 -11.51 2.06 21.11
N SER A 22 -10.56 2.59 21.87
CA SER A 22 -10.63 2.66 23.35
C SER A 22 -11.74 3.60 23.86
N ALA A 23 -12.16 4.59 23.06
CA ALA A 23 -13.25 5.50 23.42
C ALA A 23 -14.63 4.82 23.43
N PHE A 24 -14.71 3.55 22.99
CA PHE A 24 -15.91 2.74 23.02
C PHE A 24 -15.96 1.74 24.19
N VAL A 25 -14.93 1.71 25.04
CA VAL A 25 -15.05 1.07 26.35
C VAL A 25 -15.90 2.00 27.22
N VAL A 26 -17.22 1.79 27.17
CA VAL A 26 -18.16 2.41 28.11
C VAL A 26 -17.75 1.95 29.50
N SER A 27 -17.23 2.88 30.30
CA SER A 27 -16.91 2.60 31.70
C SER A 27 -18.19 2.22 32.44
N PRO A 28 -18.27 1.06 33.11
CA PRO A 28 -19.52 0.51 33.65
C PRO A 28 -20.14 1.34 34.78
N ASN A 29 -19.47 2.40 35.25
CA ASN A 29 -19.94 3.25 36.35
C ASN A 29 -20.74 4.51 35.94
N GLN A 30 -21.09 4.69 34.65
CA GLN A 30 -21.82 5.90 34.21
C GLN A 30 -23.34 5.73 34.01
N GLN A 31 -23.96 4.65 34.48
CA GLN A 31 -25.38 4.40 34.20
C GLN A 31 -26.40 5.29 34.93
N GLN A 32 -26.04 6.33 35.70
CA GLN A 32 -27.06 7.02 36.51
C GLN A 32 -26.99 8.54 36.72
N GLN A 33 -26.22 9.33 35.96
CA GLN A 33 -26.31 10.79 36.08
C GLN A 33 -26.44 11.51 34.72
N GLN A 34 -27.41 12.42 34.69
CA GLN A 34 -27.86 13.32 33.61
C GLN A 34 -26.76 14.01 32.78
N PRO A 35 -27.10 14.54 31.58
CA PRO A 35 -26.14 14.76 30.51
C PRO A 35 -25.31 16.04 30.71
N PRO A 36 -23.96 15.97 30.71
CA PRO A 36 -23.16 17.08 30.24
C PRO A 36 -23.08 17.02 28.72
N THR A 37 -23.59 18.08 28.09
CA THR A 37 -23.47 18.38 26.66
C THR A 37 -21.99 18.51 26.26
N CYS A 38 -21.35 17.41 25.89
CA CYS A 38 -20.08 17.45 25.18
C CYS A 38 -20.30 16.89 23.76
N LYS A 39 -20.69 17.80 22.87
CA LYS A 39 -20.93 17.55 21.44
C LYS A 39 -19.60 17.38 20.72
N SER A 40 -19.01 16.21 20.79
CA SER A 40 -17.99 15.75 19.85
C SER A 40 -18.05 14.23 19.73
N ARG A 41 -19.25 13.69 19.51
CA ARG A 41 -19.37 12.36 18.91
C ARG A 41 -19.45 12.56 17.41
N LEU A 42 -18.47 12.04 16.68
CA LEU A 42 -18.59 11.77 15.24
C LEU A 42 -19.58 10.59 15.06
N PHE A 43 -20.81 10.79 15.52
CA PHE A 43 -21.91 9.88 15.24
C PHE A 43 -22.45 10.34 13.88
N LEU A 44 -22.27 9.52 12.85
CA LEU A 44 -23.12 9.58 11.67
C LEU A 44 -24.56 9.39 12.17
N TRP A 45 -25.28 10.50 12.32
CA TRP A 45 -26.64 10.54 12.83
C TRP A 45 -27.56 9.99 11.75
N PHE A 46 -27.79 8.68 11.77
CA PHE A 46 -28.95 8.07 11.12
C PHE A 46 -30.08 8.05 12.15
N PRO A 47 -31.16 8.83 11.96
CA PRO A 47 -32.20 9.03 12.97
C PRO A 47 -33.00 7.76 13.22
N ASP A 48 -32.79 7.07 14.35
CA ASP A 48 -33.54 5.87 14.81
C ASP A 48 -34.20 5.08 13.68
N GLU A 49 -33.38 4.73 12.69
CA GLU A 49 -33.88 4.05 11.51
C GLU A 49 -34.03 2.59 11.92
N GLY A 50 -35.27 2.09 11.96
CA GLY A 50 -35.58 0.75 12.47
C GLY A 50 -34.70 -0.35 11.87
N MET A 51 -34.70 -1.53 12.48
CA MET A 51 -33.81 -2.66 12.15
C MET A 51 -33.60 -2.91 10.65
N GLU A 52 -34.62 -2.70 9.82
CA GLU A 52 -34.52 -2.87 8.36
C GLU A 52 -33.49 -1.94 7.72
N VAL A 53 -33.41 -0.69 8.15
CA VAL A 53 -32.46 0.28 7.59
C VAL A 53 -31.05 -0.04 8.04
N ALA A 54 -30.85 -0.38 9.32
CA ALA A 54 -29.55 -0.83 9.83
C ALA A 54 -29.01 -2.04 9.03
N ARG A 55 -29.86 -3.00 8.67
CA ARG A 55 -29.47 -4.15 7.83
C ARG A 55 -29.08 -3.74 6.41
N LYS A 56 -29.78 -2.78 5.81
CA LYS A 56 -29.43 -2.25 4.49
C LYS A 56 -28.09 -1.51 4.53
N THR A 57 -27.90 -0.64 5.52
CA THR A 57 -26.66 0.13 5.72
C THR A 57 -25.47 -0.79 5.99
N PHE A 58 -25.66 -1.83 6.83
CA PHE A 58 -24.69 -2.91 6.99
C PHE A 58 -24.31 -3.55 5.65
N GLY A 59 -25.29 -3.91 4.82
CA GLY A 59 -25.03 -4.50 3.50
C GLY A 59 -24.19 -3.60 2.60
N TRP A 60 -24.44 -2.29 2.59
CA TRP A 60 -23.65 -1.32 1.84
C TRP A 60 -22.21 -1.22 2.34
N TRP A 61 -22.00 -1.09 3.66
CA TRP A 61 -20.67 -1.02 4.23
C TRP A 61 -19.88 -2.32 4.05
N LEU A 62 -20.54 -3.47 4.27
CA LEU A 62 -19.94 -4.79 4.07
C LEU A 62 -19.50 -4.99 2.62
N MET A 63 -20.33 -4.61 1.64
CA MET A 63 -19.97 -4.72 0.23
C MET A 63 -18.80 -3.79 -0.14
N GLY A 64 -18.77 -2.58 0.41
CA GLY A 64 -17.65 -1.64 0.24
C GLY A 64 -16.34 -2.17 0.86
N ALA A 65 -16.41 -2.72 2.07
CA ALA A 65 -15.28 -3.34 2.75
C ALA A 65 -14.77 -4.59 2.01
N ALA A 66 -15.68 -5.44 1.54
CA ALA A 66 -15.33 -6.65 0.78
C ALA A 66 -14.63 -6.30 -0.56
N GLY A 67 -15.15 -5.31 -1.30
CA GLY A 67 -14.57 -4.87 -2.57
C GLY A 67 -13.15 -4.29 -2.40
N SER A 68 -12.97 -3.40 -1.41
CA SER A 68 -11.66 -2.81 -1.10
C SER A 68 -10.67 -3.84 -0.55
N GLY A 69 -11.12 -4.79 0.28
CA GLY A 69 -10.33 -5.93 0.74
C GLY A 69 -9.84 -6.82 -0.42
N GLY A 70 -10.67 -7.02 -1.44
CA GLY A 70 -10.28 -7.71 -2.68
C GLY A 70 -9.15 -7.00 -3.43
N ALA A 71 -9.26 -5.68 -3.62
CA ALA A 71 -8.22 -4.88 -4.29
C ALA A 71 -6.90 -4.83 -3.48
N ALA A 72 -7.00 -4.77 -2.15
CA ALA A 72 -5.84 -4.83 -1.26
C ALA A 72 -5.07 -6.15 -1.42
N ARG A 73 -5.79 -7.29 -1.43
CA ARG A 73 -5.18 -8.63 -1.56
C ARG A 73 -4.42 -8.84 -2.86
N THR A 74 -4.79 -8.16 -3.94
CA THR A 74 -4.05 -8.24 -5.22
C THR A 74 -2.91 -7.23 -5.27
N THR A 75 -3.07 -6.06 -4.66
CA THR A 75 -2.09 -4.97 -4.74
C THR A 75 -0.91 -5.17 -3.80
N PHE A 76 -1.14 -5.56 -2.54
CA PHE A 76 -0.08 -5.71 -1.55
C PHE A 76 1.01 -6.72 -1.94
N PRO A 77 0.69 -7.93 -2.44
CA PRO A 77 1.73 -8.87 -2.88
C PRO A 77 2.58 -8.33 -4.03
N ASN A 78 1.98 -7.56 -4.94
CA ASN A 78 2.72 -6.96 -6.06
C ASN A 78 3.69 -5.88 -5.58
N ILE A 79 3.24 -4.98 -4.71
CA ILE A 79 4.11 -3.95 -4.10
C ILE A 79 5.24 -4.62 -3.31
N TYR A 80 4.94 -5.68 -2.56
CA TYR A 80 5.94 -6.40 -1.78
C TYR A 80 6.99 -7.08 -2.68
N ARG A 81 6.57 -7.68 -3.81
CA ARG A 81 7.51 -8.24 -4.80
C ARG A 81 8.40 -7.16 -5.41
N GLU A 82 7.82 -6.03 -5.83
CA GLU A 82 8.60 -4.90 -6.37
C GLU A 82 9.61 -4.38 -5.35
N TYR A 83 9.23 -4.34 -4.07
CA TYR A 83 10.15 -3.98 -2.98
C TYR A 83 11.28 -5.01 -2.81
N MET A 84 10.96 -6.32 -2.82
CA MET A 84 11.97 -7.37 -2.70
C MET A 84 12.93 -7.37 -3.88
N GLU A 85 12.43 -7.23 -5.11
CA GLU A 85 13.24 -7.06 -6.32
C GLU A 85 14.21 -5.87 -6.16
N LEU A 86 13.73 -4.75 -5.62
CA LEU A 86 14.58 -3.58 -5.35
C LEU A 86 15.65 -3.86 -4.28
N GLN A 87 15.34 -4.64 -3.26
CA GLN A 87 16.31 -5.04 -2.23
C GLN A 87 17.35 -6.04 -2.76
N GLU A 88 16.97 -6.91 -3.71
CA GLU A 88 17.88 -7.85 -4.36
C GLU A 88 18.91 -7.15 -5.27
N LEU A 89 18.62 -5.93 -5.74
CA LEU A 89 19.58 -5.11 -6.47
C LEU A 89 20.73 -4.57 -5.60
N LYS A 90 20.63 -4.72 -4.27
CA LYS A 90 21.69 -4.35 -3.33
C LYS A 90 22.97 -5.15 -3.61
N GLY A 91 24.10 -4.47 -3.78
CA GLY A 91 25.39 -5.12 -3.98
C GLY A 91 25.57 -5.84 -5.33
N SER A 92 24.59 -5.78 -6.24
CA SER A 92 24.77 -6.25 -7.62
C SER A 92 25.92 -5.47 -8.28
N ASN A 93 26.95 -6.21 -8.74
CA ASN A 93 28.16 -5.93 -9.58
C ASN A 93 28.63 -4.48 -9.89
N GLY A 94 28.19 -3.49 -9.13
CA GLY A 94 28.45 -2.08 -9.35
C GLY A 94 27.95 -1.16 -8.24
N SER A 95 26.97 -1.58 -7.44
CA SER A 95 26.32 -0.71 -6.43
C SER A 95 27.20 -0.36 -5.21
N SER A 96 28.06 -1.26 -4.73
CA SER A 96 28.88 -1.01 -3.53
C SER A 96 30.39 -0.85 -3.79
N ASN A 97 30.92 -1.33 -4.91
CA ASN A 97 32.37 -1.28 -5.20
C ASN A 97 32.73 -0.46 -6.46
N ASN A 98 31.77 -0.14 -7.33
CA ASN A 98 31.98 0.74 -8.50
C ASN A 98 31.16 2.04 -8.40
N ASN A 99 30.56 2.33 -7.24
CA ASN A 99 29.99 3.65 -7.00
C ASN A 99 31.15 4.64 -7.13
N LYS A 100 31.21 5.34 -8.27
CA LYS A 100 32.29 6.30 -8.56
C LYS A 100 32.26 7.29 -7.40
N ASP A 101 33.36 7.35 -6.64
CA ASP A 101 33.49 8.19 -5.44
C ASP A 101 33.01 9.62 -5.76
N GLY A 102 31.78 9.95 -5.35
CA GLY A 102 31.08 11.10 -5.89
C GLY A 102 29.86 11.49 -5.08
N PRO A 103 29.28 12.67 -5.35
CA PRO A 103 28.09 13.14 -4.66
C PRO A 103 26.93 12.18 -4.89
N THR A 104 26.22 11.86 -3.81
CA THR A 104 25.03 11.01 -3.83
C THR A 104 23.76 11.84 -3.93
N LEU A 105 22.74 11.32 -4.61
CA LEU A 105 21.44 12.00 -4.73
C LEU A 105 20.64 12.03 -3.42
N GLY A 106 21.02 11.25 -2.41
CA GLY A 106 20.30 11.17 -1.13
C GLY A 106 18.92 10.52 -1.26
N ILE A 107 18.83 9.47 -2.10
CA ILE A 107 17.63 8.68 -2.38
C ILE A 107 17.63 7.38 -1.57
N GLY A 108 18.47 7.26 -0.54
CA GLY A 108 18.72 6.01 0.17
C GLY A 108 17.50 5.45 0.92
N GLN A 109 17.75 4.80 2.06
CA GLN A 109 16.75 3.98 2.76
C GLN A 109 15.40 4.65 3.04
N GLY A 110 15.37 5.98 3.16
CA GLY A 110 14.12 6.73 3.34
C GLY A 110 13.10 6.62 2.19
N LEU A 111 13.54 6.28 0.97
CA LEU A 111 12.67 6.09 -0.20
C LEU A 111 12.50 4.62 -0.59
N GLY A 112 12.95 3.69 0.26
CA GLY A 112 12.84 2.26 0.02
C GLY A 112 13.99 1.65 -0.79
N PHE A 113 14.95 2.46 -1.24
CA PHE A 113 16.15 1.98 -1.92
C PHE A 113 17.15 1.40 -0.90
N PRO A 114 17.83 0.28 -1.19
CA PRO A 114 18.80 -0.33 -0.28
C PRO A 114 20.05 0.54 -0.03
N GLU A 115 20.48 1.29 -1.04
CA GLU A 115 21.72 2.09 -1.07
C GLU A 115 21.46 3.44 -1.74
N ASP A 116 22.32 4.43 -1.45
CA ASP A 116 22.27 5.74 -2.11
C ASP A 116 22.82 5.67 -3.54
N VAL A 117 22.10 6.27 -4.47
CA VAL A 117 22.49 6.34 -5.89
C VAL A 117 23.46 7.50 -6.11
N SER A 118 24.59 7.22 -6.77
CA SER A 118 25.58 8.24 -7.15
C SER A 118 25.08 9.11 -8.32
N VAL A 119 25.46 10.40 -8.33
CA VAL A 119 25.12 11.30 -9.43
C VAL A 119 25.80 10.86 -10.74
N ALA A 120 27.03 10.34 -10.65
CA ALA A 120 27.81 9.90 -11.81
C ALA A 120 27.18 8.71 -12.56
N ASP A 121 26.55 7.77 -11.84
CA ASP A 121 25.84 6.66 -12.47
C ASP A 121 24.57 7.14 -13.19
N VAL A 122 23.88 8.12 -12.60
CA VAL A 122 22.71 8.75 -13.23
C VAL A 122 23.11 9.54 -14.47
N GLU A 123 24.20 10.30 -14.42
CA GLU A 123 24.72 11.02 -15.58
C GLU A 123 25.13 10.06 -16.71
N GLN A 124 25.68 8.88 -16.41
CA GLN A 124 25.97 7.86 -17.41
C GLN A 124 24.70 7.39 -18.13
N ILE A 125 23.62 7.13 -17.40
CA ILE A 125 22.33 6.69 -17.95
C ILE A 125 21.68 7.80 -18.77
N VAL A 126 21.68 9.02 -18.23
CA VAL A 126 21.03 10.18 -18.83
C VAL A 126 21.77 10.62 -20.10
N ASN A 127 23.10 10.43 -20.17
CA ASN A 127 23.91 10.71 -21.36
C ASN A 127 24.02 9.53 -22.34
N ASN A 128 23.12 8.54 -22.25
CA ASN A 128 23.05 7.46 -23.25
C ASN A 128 22.86 8.07 -24.67
N PRO A 129 23.66 7.67 -25.67
CA PRO A 129 23.54 8.18 -27.03
C PRO A 129 22.24 7.80 -27.72
N LEU A 130 21.57 6.73 -27.28
CA LEU A 130 20.32 6.27 -27.85
C LEU A 130 19.13 7.09 -27.33
N THR A 131 18.25 7.47 -28.23
CA THR A 131 16.94 8.05 -27.89
C THR A 131 16.02 6.97 -27.31
N VAL A 132 15.01 7.38 -26.53
CA VAL A 132 14.06 6.44 -25.94
C VAL A 132 13.32 5.65 -27.01
N GLU A 133 12.98 6.28 -28.14
CA GLU A 133 12.35 5.63 -29.28
C GLU A 133 13.26 4.55 -29.88
N GLU A 134 14.56 4.83 -30.06
CA GLU A 134 15.53 3.85 -30.55
C GLU A 134 15.70 2.68 -29.58
N ILE A 135 15.73 2.94 -28.26
CA ILE A 135 15.79 1.89 -27.23
C ILE A 135 14.60 0.93 -27.37
N THR A 136 13.39 1.47 -27.54
CA THR A 136 12.19 0.62 -27.70
C THR A 136 12.18 -0.19 -28.99
N GLN A 137 12.84 0.30 -30.05
CA GLN A 137 12.95 -0.41 -31.33
C GLN A 137 14.05 -1.48 -31.30
N GLN A 138 15.18 -1.20 -30.65
CA GLN A 138 16.32 -2.12 -30.58
C GLN A 138 16.11 -3.25 -29.58
N PHE A 139 15.42 -3.00 -28.47
CA PHE A 139 15.17 -3.97 -27.40
C PHE A 139 13.68 -4.24 -27.20
N PRO A 140 12.99 -4.87 -28.19
CA PRO A 140 11.60 -5.24 -28.04
C PRO A 140 11.44 -6.34 -26.98
N VAL A 141 10.51 -6.14 -26.06
CA VAL A 141 10.18 -7.15 -25.03
C VAL A 141 9.08 -8.05 -25.58
N GLU A 142 9.42 -9.30 -25.84
CA GLU A 142 8.46 -10.30 -26.32
C GLU A 142 7.32 -10.48 -25.30
N ASN A 143 6.11 -10.73 -25.81
CA ASN A 143 4.90 -10.97 -25.00
C ASN A 143 4.35 -9.79 -24.19
N ASN A 144 4.81 -8.55 -24.44
CA ASN A 144 4.23 -7.36 -23.82
C ASN A 144 3.49 -6.49 -24.85
N PHE A 145 2.16 -6.40 -24.70
CA PHE A 145 1.31 -5.57 -25.57
C PHE A 145 1.74 -4.09 -25.58
N LEU A 146 2.19 -3.57 -24.44
CA LEU A 146 2.60 -2.16 -24.33
C LEU A 146 3.95 -1.92 -25.03
N ALA A 147 4.88 -2.87 -24.93
CA ALA A 147 6.13 -2.81 -25.70
C ALA A 147 5.85 -2.87 -27.22
N ALA A 148 4.91 -3.71 -27.65
CA ALA A 148 4.49 -3.78 -29.06
C ALA A 148 3.83 -2.48 -29.57
N LYS A 149 3.32 -1.64 -28.66
CA LYS A 149 2.79 -0.31 -28.95
C LYS A 149 3.85 0.80 -28.86
N GLY A 150 5.12 0.44 -28.63
CA GLY A 150 6.23 1.38 -28.54
C GLY A 150 6.38 2.05 -27.17
N TYR A 151 5.73 1.56 -26.10
CA TYR A 151 5.98 2.09 -24.77
C TYR A 151 7.33 1.61 -24.22
N LEU A 152 8.05 2.50 -23.54
CA LEU A 152 9.27 2.16 -22.82
C LEU A 152 8.92 1.30 -21.60
N THR A 153 9.54 0.13 -21.52
CA THR A 153 9.42 -0.79 -20.38
C THR A 153 10.74 -0.84 -19.61
N TYR A 154 10.68 -1.20 -18.32
CA TYR A 154 11.88 -1.29 -17.49
C TYR A 154 12.91 -2.28 -18.07
N SER A 155 12.46 -3.44 -18.57
CA SER A 155 13.35 -4.46 -19.13
C SER A 155 14.09 -3.99 -20.39
N ALA A 156 13.42 -3.24 -21.28
CA ALA A 156 14.09 -2.64 -22.43
C ALA A 156 15.12 -1.57 -21.98
N PHE A 157 14.72 -0.74 -21.00
CA PHE A 157 15.58 0.31 -20.46
C PHE A 157 16.82 -0.26 -19.73
N SER A 158 16.68 -1.37 -19.02
CA SER A 158 17.79 -2.05 -18.34
C SER A 158 18.75 -2.73 -19.33
N LEU A 159 18.24 -3.28 -20.43
CA LEU A 159 19.10 -3.88 -21.47
C LEU A 159 19.91 -2.82 -22.21
N ALA A 160 19.31 -1.65 -22.47
CA ALA A 160 20.00 -0.53 -23.11
C ALA A 160 21.09 0.12 -22.24
N ASN A 161 21.07 -0.10 -20.93
CA ASN A 161 22.02 0.43 -19.96
C ASN A 161 22.66 -0.71 -19.14
N ALA A 162 22.99 -1.82 -19.79
CA ALA A 162 23.52 -3.01 -19.12
C ALA A 162 24.90 -2.80 -18.46
N ASP A 163 25.63 -1.76 -18.87
CA ASP A 163 26.91 -1.33 -18.32
C ASP A 163 26.77 -0.39 -17.11
N ALA A 164 25.57 0.15 -16.87
CA ALA A 164 25.30 1.07 -15.78
C ALA A 164 24.87 0.33 -14.50
N ASN A 165 24.94 1.02 -13.37
CA ASN A 165 24.47 0.50 -12.09
C ASN A 165 22.96 0.19 -12.16
N PRO A 166 22.53 -1.07 -11.95
CA PRO A 166 21.12 -1.45 -12.09
C PRO A 166 20.21 -0.73 -11.10
N LEU A 167 20.74 -0.33 -9.94
CA LEU A 167 20.01 0.47 -8.96
C LEU A 167 19.74 1.88 -9.48
N ALA A 168 20.73 2.50 -10.13
CA ALA A 168 20.59 3.82 -10.74
C ALA A 168 19.60 3.77 -11.92
N VAL A 169 19.71 2.74 -12.77
CA VAL A 169 18.77 2.50 -13.89
C VAL A 169 17.34 2.37 -13.35
N ARG A 170 17.15 1.60 -12.28
CA ARG A 170 15.84 1.46 -11.64
C ARG A 170 15.35 2.77 -11.05
N ALA A 171 16.19 3.52 -10.35
CA ALA A 171 15.82 4.80 -9.75
C ALA A 171 15.39 5.84 -10.80
N VAL A 172 16.11 5.94 -11.93
CA VAL A 172 15.75 6.81 -13.07
C VAL A 172 14.44 6.34 -13.71
N PHE A 173 14.26 5.03 -13.89
CA PHE A 173 13.01 4.52 -14.43
C PHE A 173 11.83 4.76 -13.48
N ASP A 174 12.04 4.56 -12.18
CA ASP A 174 11.01 4.77 -11.16
C ASP A 174 10.66 6.24 -10.95
N SER A 175 11.54 7.18 -11.30
CA SER A 175 11.23 8.61 -11.26
C SER A 175 10.26 9.03 -12.36
N PHE A 176 10.08 8.20 -13.39
CA PHE A 176 8.99 8.40 -14.35
C PHE A 176 7.63 8.18 -13.66
N ARG A 177 6.65 9.02 -14.02
CA ARG A 177 5.33 9.08 -13.33
C ARG A 177 4.53 7.77 -13.37
N LYS A 178 4.88 6.81 -14.24
CA LYS A 178 4.17 5.53 -14.43
C LYS A 178 5.11 4.35 -14.13
N PRO A 179 4.72 3.40 -13.25
CA PRO A 179 5.63 2.38 -12.72
C PRO A 179 5.97 1.23 -13.69
N LYS A 180 5.16 0.99 -14.74
CA LYS A 180 5.32 -0.18 -15.61
C LYS A 180 5.77 0.17 -17.02
N CYS A 181 5.15 1.21 -17.58
CA CYS A 181 5.38 1.63 -18.95
C CYS A 181 5.26 3.14 -19.07
N VAL A 182 6.14 3.74 -19.85
CA VAL A 182 6.21 5.19 -20.06
C VAL A 182 6.14 5.46 -21.55
N GLU A 183 5.42 6.51 -21.92
CA GLU A 183 5.35 6.95 -23.31
C GLU A 183 6.72 7.53 -23.73
N PRO A 184 7.27 7.17 -24.90
CA PRO A 184 8.63 7.55 -25.30
C PRO A 184 8.89 9.05 -25.24
N HIS A 185 7.96 9.86 -25.77
CA HIS A 185 8.09 11.31 -25.77
C HIS A 185 8.17 11.90 -24.35
N VAL A 186 7.35 11.39 -23.41
CA VAL A 186 7.36 11.85 -22.02
C VAL A 186 8.65 11.43 -21.31
N ALA A 187 9.11 10.21 -21.56
CA ALA A 187 10.38 9.74 -21.02
C ALA A 187 11.56 10.56 -21.56
N GLN A 188 11.60 10.83 -22.87
CA GLN A 188 12.66 11.62 -23.49
C GLN A 188 12.68 13.05 -22.96
N GLN A 189 11.50 13.66 -22.77
CA GLN A 189 11.39 14.98 -22.14
C GLN A 189 11.96 14.97 -20.72
N LEU A 190 11.57 14.01 -19.87
CA LEU A 190 12.08 13.89 -18.50
C LEU A 190 13.59 13.62 -18.47
N LEU A 191 14.12 12.78 -19.37
CA LEU A 191 15.56 12.57 -19.49
C LEU A 191 16.29 13.85 -19.87
N ASN A 192 15.72 14.67 -20.77
CA ASN A 192 16.29 15.97 -21.13
C ASN A 192 16.24 16.96 -19.96
N GLU A 193 15.20 16.91 -19.12
CA GLU A 193 15.12 17.69 -17.88
C GLU A 193 16.19 17.23 -16.87
N TYR A 194 16.40 15.91 -16.74
CA TYR A 194 17.43 15.34 -15.87
C TYR A 194 18.86 15.63 -16.34
N LYS A 195 19.08 15.82 -17.65
CA LYS A 195 20.36 16.33 -18.20
C LYS A 195 20.71 17.71 -17.65
N GLN A 196 19.69 18.55 -17.42
CA GLN A 196 19.88 19.91 -16.92
C GLN A 196 20.05 19.92 -15.40
N ASP A 197 19.24 19.13 -14.70
CA ASP A 197 19.27 19.04 -13.24
C ASP A 197 18.96 17.61 -12.75
N PRO A 198 19.99 16.84 -12.31
CA PRO A 198 19.78 15.48 -11.82
C PRO A 198 19.05 15.45 -10.47
N THR A 199 18.95 16.57 -9.74
CA THR A 199 18.24 16.60 -8.45
C THR A 199 16.73 16.46 -8.60
N GLN A 200 16.18 16.71 -9.79
CA GLN A 200 14.76 16.51 -10.08
C GLN A 200 14.31 15.04 -9.97
N ILE A 201 15.23 14.10 -10.16
CA ILE A 201 14.95 12.66 -9.98
C ILE A 201 14.50 12.40 -8.54
N ARG A 202 15.23 12.94 -7.57
CA ARG A 202 14.91 12.82 -6.14
C ARG A 202 13.52 13.39 -5.83
N GLN A 203 13.22 14.59 -6.34
CA GLN A 203 11.93 15.24 -6.10
C GLN A 203 10.76 14.41 -6.65
N ASN A 204 10.91 13.89 -7.87
CA ASN A 204 9.90 13.04 -8.49
C ASN A 204 9.70 11.73 -7.71
N LEU A 205 10.77 11.11 -7.23
CA LEU A 205 10.69 9.91 -6.39
C LEU A 205 10.01 10.19 -5.05
N ILE A 206 10.31 11.32 -4.39
CA ILE A 206 9.63 11.72 -3.15
C ILE A 206 8.13 11.92 -3.39
N ILE A 207 7.75 12.62 -4.46
CA ILE A 207 6.34 12.87 -4.79
C ILE A 207 5.60 11.56 -5.08
N LYS A 208 6.24 10.64 -5.82
CA LYS A 208 5.68 9.31 -6.10
C LYS A 208 5.48 8.50 -4.81
N GLN A 209 6.50 8.44 -3.96
CA GLN A 209 6.43 7.73 -2.68
C GLN A 209 5.37 8.33 -1.76
N ALA A 210 5.33 9.67 -1.66
CA ALA A 210 4.32 10.37 -0.89
C ALA A 210 2.90 10.07 -1.41
N THR A 211 2.70 10.08 -2.74
CA THR A 211 1.42 9.74 -3.35
C THR A 211 1.00 8.32 -3.01
N LEU A 212 1.92 7.35 -3.10
CA LEU A 212 1.65 5.95 -2.75
C LEU A 212 1.28 5.79 -1.27
N VAL A 213 2.06 6.38 -0.36
CA VAL A 213 1.81 6.33 1.08
C VAL A 213 0.49 7.01 1.43
N MET A 214 0.19 8.16 0.81
CA MET A 214 -1.08 8.87 1.02
C MET A 214 -2.25 8.05 0.51
N ALA A 215 -2.16 7.47 -0.69
CA ALA A 215 -3.20 6.60 -1.24
C ALA A 215 -3.44 5.37 -0.36
N ALA A 216 -2.37 4.70 0.09
CA ALA A 216 -2.47 3.54 0.99
C ALA A 216 -3.07 3.93 2.35
N SER A 217 -2.64 5.05 2.93
CA SER A 217 -3.15 5.56 4.20
C SER A 217 -4.63 5.93 4.10
N SER A 218 -5.04 6.61 3.03
CA SER A 218 -6.45 6.93 2.76
C SER A 218 -7.29 5.68 2.59
N LEU A 219 -6.77 4.65 1.90
CA LEU A 219 -7.46 3.38 1.75
C LEU A 219 -7.65 2.66 3.09
N LEU A 220 -6.59 2.58 3.91
CA LEU A 220 -6.65 1.97 5.24
C LEU A 220 -7.59 2.73 6.18
N PHE A 221 -7.59 4.06 6.10
CA PHE A 221 -8.50 4.92 6.87
C PHE A 221 -9.96 4.64 6.50
N LEU A 222 -10.29 4.60 5.20
CA LEU A 222 -11.64 4.31 4.72
C LEU A 222 -12.07 2.89 5.08
N LEU A 223 -11.15 1.91 5.01
CA LEU A 223 -11.43 0.53 5.42
C LEU A 223 -11.75 0.44 6.91
N GLY A 224 -10.95 1.11 7.76
CA GLY A 224 -11.22 1.17 9.19
C GLY A 224 -12.56 1.84 9.52
N LEU A 225 -12.93 2.90 8.81
CA LEU A 225 -14.25 3.52 8.95
C LEU A 225 -15.39 2.59 8.51
N ALA A 226 -15.21 1.86 7.40
CA ALA A 226 -16.20 0.92 6.91
C ALA A 226 -16.40 -0.24 7.89
N ASP A 227 -15.34 -0.77 8.49
CA ASP A 227 -15.41 -1.83 9.50
C ASP A 227 -16.14 -1.37 10.76
N LEU A 228 -15.85 -0.14 11.23
CA LEU A 228 -16.54 0.45 12.39
C LEU A 228 -18.03 0.66 12.12
N ALA A 229 -18.39 1.17 10.95
CA ALA A 229 -19.78 1.38 10.56
C ALA A 229 -20.51 0.03 10.41
N THR A 230 -19.88 -0.94 9.73
CA THR A 230 -20.40 -2.31 9.56
C THR A 230 -20.66 -2.96 10.91
N ALA A 231 -19.72 -2.89 11.85
CA ALA A 231 -19.88 -3.47 13.19
C ALA A 231 -21.03 -2.80 13.97
N SER A 232 -21.15 -1.48 13.91
CA SER A 232 -22.23 -0.72 14.55
C SER A 232 -23.61 -1.10 13.98
N ASP A 233 -23.73 -1.18 12.66
CA ASP A 233 -25.01 -1.47 12.00
C ASP A 233 -25.40 -2.95 12.11
N PHE A 234 -24.41 -3.85 12.10
CA PHE A 234 -24.62 -5.26 12.41
C PHE A 234 -25.21 -5.43 13.81
N TYR A 235 -24.61 -4.77 14.80
CA TYR A 235 -25.09 -4.79 16.17
C TYR A 235 -26.54 -4.32 16.27
N ARG A 236 -26.86 -3.14 15.71
CA ARG A 236 -28.22 -2.58 15.76
C ARG A 236 -29.25 -3.38 14.96
N GLY A 237 -28.85 -3.98 13.84
CA GLY A 237 -29.76 -4.68 12.93
C GLY A 237 -30.15 -6.08 13.40
N TRP A 238 -29.26 -6.78 14.11
CA TRP A 238 -29.47 -8.17 14.55
C TRP A 238 -29.58 -8.33 16.06
N PHE A 239 -29.06 -7.39 16.85
CA PHE A 239 -29.04 -7.45 18.31
C PHE A 239 -29.49 -6.12 18.95
N PRO A 240 -30.68 -5.59 18.61
CA PRO A 240 -31.13 -4.27 19.07
C PRO A 240 -31.30 -4.18 20.59
N ASP A 241 -31.74 -5.28 21.23
CA ASP A 241 -32.01 -5.32 22.67
C ASP A 241 -30.75 -5.61 23.50
N TRP A 242 -29.60 -5.76 22.85
CA TRP A 242 -28.37 -6.08 23.54
C TRP A 242 -27.87 -4.84 24.32
N PRO A 243 -27.46 -4.99 25.59
CA PRO A 243 -27.14 -3.85 26.46
C PRO A 243 -25.76 -3.22 26.20
N GLY A 244 -24.89 -3.89 25.46
CA GLY A 244 -23.60 -3.38 25.00
C GLY A 244 -22.51 -4.46 24.96
N GLY A 245 -21.30 -4.09 24.50
CA GLY A 245 -20.16 -5.02 24.39
C GLY A 245 -19.65 -5.62 25.71
N THR A 246 -20.14 -5.15 26.87
CA THR A 246 -19.77 -5.65 28.19
C THR A 246 -20.41 -7.01 28.53
N ASP A 247 -21.56 -7.32 27.94
CA ASP A 247 -22.31 -8.57 28.16
C ASP A 247 -22.41 -9.38 26.87
N PHE A 248 -21.28 -9.58 26.17
CA PHE A 248 -21.26 -10.65 25.16
C PHE A 248 -21.59 -11.98 25.87
N PRO A 249 -22.67 -12.68 25.47
CA PRO A 249 -23.07 -13.92 26.08
C PRO A 249 -21.88 -14.83 25.95
N ARG A 250 -21.39 -15.30 27.10
CA ARG A 250 -20.28 -16.24 27.23
C ARG A 250 -20.66 -17.63 26.71
N MET A 251 -21.43 -17.72 25.63
CA MET A 251 -21.93 -18.96 25.03
C MET A 251 -20.81 -19.86 24.49
N CYS A 252 -19.55 -19.40 24.48
CA CYS A 252 -18.39 -20.23 24.15
C CYS A 252 -17.53 -20.64 25.35
N SER A 253 -17.80 -20.20 26.59
CA SER A 253 -17.05 -20.70 27.74
C SER A 253 -17.67 -22.01 28.25
N HIS A 254 -17.17 -23.11 27.68
CA HIS A 254 -17.34 -24.50 28.08
C HIS A 254 -18.77 -25.06 28.14
N PRO A 255 -19.14 -25.98 27.22
CA PRO A 255 -20.04 -27.06 27.64
C PRO A 255 -19.33 -27.81 28.77
N LYS A 256 -19.92 -27.77 29.97
CA LYS A 256 -19.58 -28.77 31.00
C LYS A 256 -19.83 -30.13 30.36
N GLU A 257 -18.77 -30.94 30.30
CA GLU A 257 -18.77 -32.34 29.87
C GLU A 257 -20.07 -33.05 30.26
N VAL A 258 -20.81 -33.57 29.27
CA VAL A 258 -21.31 -34.96 29.26
C VAL A 258 -21.49 -35.45 27.80
N SER A 259 -20.47 -36.14 27.25
CA SER A 259 -20.52 -37.25 26.24
C SER A 259 -21.06 -37.03 24.79
N PRO A 260 -20.77 -37.93 23.82
CA PRO A 260 -19.56 -38.69 23.46
C PRO A 260 -19.02 -38.21 22.05
N PRO A 261 -18.00 -38.84 21.42
CA PRO A 261 -17.26 -38.23 20.32
C PRO A 261 -18.06 -38.24 19.01
N PHE A 262 -18.42 -37.06 18.52
CA PHE A 262 -18.89 -36.88 17.15
C PHE A 262 -17.66 -36.74 16.24
N GLN A 263 -17.27 -37.82 15.56
CA GLN A 263 -16.27 -37.76 14.50
C GLN A 263 -16.83 -36.95 13.33
N ILE A 264 -16.35 -35.73 13.15
CA ILE A 264 -16.54 -35.00 11.89
C ILE A 264 -15.41 -35.45 10.95
N THR A 265 -15.73 -36.42 10.09
CA THR A 265 -14.89 -36.80 8.96
C THR A 265 -14.87 -35.63 7.98
N PHE A 266 -13.79 -34.84 8.00
CA PHE A 266 -13.49 -33.91 6.91
C PHE A 266 -13.05 -34.72 5.69
N CYS A 267 -13.95 -34.86 4.71
CA CYS A 267 -13.60 -35.35 3.39
C CYS A 267 -12.86 -34.21 2.65
N GLY A 268 -11.55 -34.12 2.88
CA GLY A 268 -10.68 -33.21 2.16
C GLY A 268 -10.53 -33.66 0.71
N ILE A 269 -11.21 -32.99 -0.21
CA ILE A 269 -10.91 -33.08 -1.65
C ILE A 269 -9.65 -32.24 -1.88
N PHE A 270 -8.49 -32.87 -1.71
CA PHE A 270 -7.23 -32.35 -2.25
C PHE A 270 -7.23 -32.62 -3.76
N HIS A 271 -7.50 -31.58 -4.55
CA HIS A 271 -7.10 -31.58 -5.95
C HIS A 271 -5.57 -31.47 -6.00
N ARG A 272 -4.93 -32.57 -6.36
CA ARG A 272 -3.53 -32.61 -6.81
C ARG A 272 -3.49 -31.87 -8.16
N VAL A 273 -2.72 -30.79 -8.22
CA VAL A 273 -2.32 -30.18 -9.49
C VAL A 273 -0.96 -30.80 -9.80
N ASP A 274 -0.92 -31.61 -10.85
CA ASP A 274 0.32 -32.05 -11.49
C ASP A 274 0.91 -30.91 -12.35
#